data_AF-A0A1C5GTX8-F1
#
_entry.id   AF-A0A1C5GTX8-F1
#
_cell.length_a   1.000
_cell.length_b   1.000
_cell.length_c   1.000
_cell.angle_alpha   90.00
_cell.angle_beta   90.00
_cell.angle_gamma   90.00
#
_symmetry.space_group_name_H-M   'P 1'
#
loop_
_entity.id
_entity.type
_entity.pdbx_description
1 polymer ?
#
loop_
_entity_poly.entity_id
_entity_poly.type
_entity_poly.pdbx_seq_one_letter_code
_entity_poly.pdbx_strand_id
1 'polypeptide(L)'
;MSTFDEYAAAVRQLSAQVRDGERGAAAEAERRRRLHAGVDQLGQRLMVQEQRLEQLGQAIGVPAPAVTAPAGAAPSATPGPVDAAGDPAVALEETRRLVDEAEQHTRYVEALAQRPELLPTWSPAARAVAVYIACAAAGVLLMLVLVVASGVGLVSGFTLGAWICAGLPVLSFAAGWFILGRWGRPALATVDPPRFVPLGFVICVALVPIAYCASLLVVRALR
;
A
#
# COMPACT_ATOMS: atom_id res chain seq x y z
N MET A 1 -69.52 -15.16 50.10
CA MET A 1 -68.62 -14.03 49.78
C MET A 1 -67.37 -14.45 49.00
N SER A 2 -67.07 -15.74 48.81
CA SER A 2 -65.85 -16.22 48.14
C SER A 2 -65.76 -15.95 46.62
N THR A 3 -66.89 -15.82 45.93
CA THR A 3 -66.93 -15.66 44.46
C THR A 3 -66.40 -14.32 43.96
N PHE A 4 -66.56 -13.24 44.74
CA PHE A 4 -66.06 -11.92 44.36
C PHE A 4 -64.53 -11.83 44.52
N ASP A 5 -63.98 -12.40 45.60
CA ASP A 5 -62.54 -12.44 45.84
C ASP A 5 -61.80 -13.26 44.77
N GLU A 6 -62.42 -14.37 44.33
CA GLU A 6 -61.90 -15.21 43.25
C GLU A 6 -61.90 -14.48 41.90
N TYR A 7 -62.97 -13.73 41.60
CA TYR A 7 -63.02 -12.87 40.41
C TYR A 7 -61.96 -11.76 40.47
N ALA A 8 -61.82 -11.08 41.61
CA ALA A 8 -60.81 -10.04 41.80
C ALA A 8 -59.38 -10.59 41.67
N ALA A 9 -59.13 -11.82 42.13
CA ALA A 9 -57.87 -12.51 41.92
C ALA A 9 -57.61 -12.82 40.43
N ALA A 10 -58.61 -13.31 39.70
CA ALA A 10 -58.51 -13.59 38.27
C ALA A 10 -58.22 -12.32 37.45
N VAL A 11 -58.87 -11.20 37.76
CA VAL A 11 -58.61 -9.91 37.09
C VAL A 11 -57.19 -9.42 37.36
N ARG A 12 -56.69 -9.56 38.61
CA ARG A 12 -55.29 -9.22 38.94
C ARG A 12 -54.31 -10.09 38.15
N GLN A 13 -54.56 -11.39 38.05
CA GLN A 13 -53.72 -12.32 37.30
C GLN A 13 -53.70 -12.00 35.80
N LEU A 14 -54.86 -11.71 35.20
CA LEU A 14 -54.94 -11.30 33.80
C LEU A 14 -54.20 -9.97 33.58
N SER A 15 -54.36 -9.00 34.48
CA SER A 15 -53.65 -7.72 34.38
C SER A 15 -52.13 -7.86 34.47
N ALA A 16 -51.64 -8.82 35.28
CA ALA A 16 -50.22 -9.15 35.35
C ALA A 16 -49.73 -9.79 34.05
N GLN A 17 -50.48 -10.75 33.50
CA GLN A 17 -50.15 -11.37 32.21
C GLN A 17 -50.13 -10.37 31.06
N VAL A 18 -51.09 -9.43 31.01
CA VAL A 18 -51.10 -8.37 29.98
C VAL A 18 -49.87 -7.48 30.10
N ARG A 19 -49.51 -7.05 31.32
CA ARG A 19 -48.31 -6.22 31.55
C ARG A 19 -47.02 -6.94 31.18
N ASP A 20 -46.93 -8.24 31.47
CA ASP A 20 -45.76 -9.03 31.09
C ASP A 20 -45.68 -9.26 29.58
N GLY A 21 -46.83 -9.44 28.91
CA GLY A 21 -46.91 -9.46 27.45
C GLY A 21 -46.48 -8.15 26.80
N GLU A 22 -46.94 -7.00 27.32
CA GLU A 22 -46.54 -5.67 26.85
C GLU A 22 -45.03 -5.42 27.02
N ARG A 23 -44.47 -5.84 28.16
CA ARG A 23 -43.01 -5.77 28.39
C ARG A 23 -42.24 -6.65 27.42
N GLY A 24 -42.73 -7.85 27.14
CA GLY A 24 -42.15 -8.76 26.14
C GLY A 24 -42.18 -8.17 24.73
N ALA A 25 -43.32 -7.59 24.33
CA ALA A 25 -43.47 -6.93 23.04
C ALA A 25 -42.56 -5.69 22.91
N ALA A 26 -42.42 -4.90 23.97
CA ALA A 26 -41.52 -3.76 24.00
C ALA A 26 -40.03 -4.19 23.88
N ALA A 27 -39.64 -5.26 24.56
CA ALA A 27 -38.29 -5.81 24.49
C ALA A 27 -37.97 -6.37 23.08
N GLU A 28 -38.92 -7.05 22.44
CA GLU A 28 -38.76 -7.58 21.09
C GLU A 28 -38.71 -6.45 20.04
N ALA A 29 -39.54 -5.41 20.18
CA ALA A 29 -39.50 -4.24 19.30
C ALA A 29 -38.15 -3.51 19.41
N GLU A 30 -37.60 -3.40 20.61
CA GLU A 30 -36.27 -2.85 20.84
C GLU A 30 -35.16 -3.72 20.23
N ARG A 31 -35.24 -5.05 20.36
CA ARG A 31 -34.31 -5.99 19.73
C ARG A 31 -34.30 -5.85 18.21
N ARG A 32 -35.49 -5.77 17.58
CA ARG A 32 -35.61 -5.56 16.13
C ARG A 32 -35.02 -4.22 15.68
N ARG A 33 -35.29 -3.13 16.42
CA ARG A 33 -34.69 -1.82 16.14
C ARG A 33 -33.17 -1.86 16.16
N ARG A 34 -32.57 -2.53 17.15
CA ARG A 34 -31.11 -2.68 17.23
C ARG A 34 -30.53 -3.49 16.08
N LEU A 35 -31.22 -4.56 15.66
CA LEU A 35 -30.80 -5.36 14.51
C LEU A 35 -30.83 -4.53 13.22
N HIS A 36 -31.92 -3.81 12.96
CA HIS A 36 -32.03 -2.95 11.78
C HIS A 36 -30.94 -1.86 11.77
N ALA A 37 -30.74 -1.16 12.88
CA ALA A 37 -29.67 -0.18 13.00
C ALA A 37 -28.28 -0.78 12.75
N GLY A 38 -28.04 -2.02 13.21
CA GLY A 38 -26.80 -2.75 12.95
C GLY A 38 -26.59 -3.09 11.47
N VAL A 39 -27.65 -3.50 10.77
CA VAL A 39 -27.61 -3.77 9.32
C VAL A 39 -27.35 -2.49 8.53
N ASP A 40 -28.02 -1.40 8.88
CA ASP A 40 -27.84 -0.11 8.22
C ASP A 40 -26.41 0.40 8.40
N GLN A 41 -25.85 0.27 9.62
CA GLN A 41 -24.47 0.62 9.91
C GLN A 41 -23.47 -0.19 9.08
N LEU A 42 -23.70 -1.50 8.93
CA LEU A 42 -22.85 -2.36 8.09
C LEU A 42 -22.93 -1.95 6.61
N GLY A 43 -24.14 -1.68 6.10
CA GLY A 43 -24.34 -1.20 4.73
C GLY A 43 -23.58 0.09 4.46
N GLN A 44 -23.64 1.04 5.40
CA GLN A 44 -22.93 2.31 5.26
C GLN A 44 -21.40 2.16 5.28
N ARG A 45 -20.85 1.23 6.09
CA ARG A 45 -19.42 0.90 6.08
C ARG A 45 -19.00 0.29 4.74
N LEU A 46 -19.79 -0.62 4.19
CA LEU A 46 -19.51 -1.26 2.90
C LEU A 46 -19.48 -0.25 1.75
N MET A 47 -20.42 0.70 1.73
CA MET A 47 -20.42 1.79 0.74
C MET A 47 -19.14 2.63 0.78
N VAL A 48 -18.65 2.95 1.98
CA VAL A 48 -17.39 3.68 2.15
C VAL A 48 -16.20 2.84 1.69
N GLN A 49 -16.21 1.53 1.95
CA GLN A 49 -15.16 0.62 1.48
C GLN A 49 -15.16 0.51 -0.05
N GLU A 50 -16.32 0.43 -0.69
CA GLU A 50 -16.46 0.40 -2.15
C GLU A 50 -15.88 1.65 -2.79
N GLN A 51 -16.26 2.85 -2.32
CA GLN A 51 -15.71 4.11 -2.81
C GLN A 51 -14.19 4.18 -2.65
N ARG A 52 -13.65 3.66 -1.54
CA ARG A 52 -12.21 3.61 -1.30
C ARG A 52 -11.50 2.65 -2.26
N LEU A 53 -12.09 1.50 -2.55
CA LEU A 53 -11.56 0.54 -3.52
C LEU A 53 -11.60 1.10 -4.94
N GLU A 54 -12.64 1.84 -5.31
CA GLU A 54 -12.71 2.57 -6.58
C GLU A 54 -11.61 3.62 -6.70
N GLN A 55 -11.39 4.40 -5.64
CA GLN A 55 -10.33 5.39 -5.57
C GLN A 55 -8.93 4.74 -5.70
N LEU A 56 -8.72 3.60 -5.05
CA LEU A 56 -7.48 2.82 -5.18
C LEU A 56 -7.32 2.22 -6.58
N GLY A 57 -8.38 1.69 -7.19
CA GLY A 57 -8.37 1.19 -8.56
C GLY A 57 -7.97 2.26 -9.56
N GLN A 58 -8.55 3.46 -9.43
CA GLN A 58 -8.17 4.64 -10.22
C GLN A 58 -6.70 5.02 -10.03
N ALA A 59 -6.19 4.99 -8.78
CA ALA A 59 -4.80 5.34 -8.49
C ALA A 59 -3.79 4.34 -9.08
N ILE A 60 -4.13 3.04 -9.13
CA ILE A 60 -3.27 1.98 -9.67
C ILE A 60 -3.44 1.84 -11.19
N GLY A 61 -4.45 2.48 -11.79
CA GLY A 61 -4.76 2.37 -13.21
C GLY A 61 -5.36 1.03 -13.61
N VAL A 62 -5.91 0.28 -12.63
CA VAL A 62 -6.63 -0.97 -12.86
C VAL A 62 -8.12 -0.64 -12.88
N PRO A 63 -8.86 -0.92 -13.98
CA PRO A 63 -10.30 -0.76 -13.97
C PRO A 63 -10.88 -1.58 -12.81
N ALA A 64 -11.80 -0.99 -12.04
CA ALA A 64 -12.38 -1.63 -10.86
C ALA A 64 -12.71 -3.08 -11.19
N PRO A 65 -12.24 -4.07 -10.40
CA PRO A 65 -12.62 -5.44 -10.64
C PRO A 65 -14.14 -5.47 -10.54
N ALA A 66 -14.81 -5.71 -11.67
CA ALA A 66 -16.18 -6.18 -11.63
C ALA A 66 -16.14 -7.35 -10.65
N VAL A 67 -17.03 -7.35 -9.65
CA VAL A 67 -17.18 -8.48 -8.73
C VAL A 67 -17.76 -9.65 -9.54
N THR A 68 -16.97 -10.19 -10.47
CA THR A 68 -17.17 -11.51 -11.03
C THR A 68 -16.64 -12.44 -9.97
N ALA A 69 -17.56 -13.15 -9.30
CA ALA A 69 -17.23 -14.30 -8.49
C ALA A 69 -16.14 -15.12 -9.20
N PRO A 70 -15.04 -15.50 -8.52
CA PRO A 70 -13.91 -16.13 -9.17
C PRO A 70 -14.34 -17.49 -9.74
N ALA A 71 -14.56 -17.55 -11.06
CA ALA A 71 -14.67 -18.79 -11.79
C ALA A 71 -13.26 -19.36 -11.96
N GLY A 72 -12.85 -20.27 -11.07
CA GLY A 72 -11.69 -21.14 -11.34
C GLY A 72 -10.73 -21.45 -10.20
N ALA A 73 -10.89 -20.88 -9.00
CA ALA A 73 -10.15 -21.34 -7.82
C ALA A 73 -11.02 -22.32 -7.03
N ALA A 74 -10.52 -23.54 -6.81
CA ALA A 74 -11.21 -24.61 -6.10
C ALA A 74 -11.89 -24.11 -4.80
N PRO A 75 -13.19 -24.35 -4.60
CA PRO A 75 -13.91 -23.84 -3.43
C PRO A 75 -13.69 -24.78 -2.25
N SER A 76 -12.57 -24.61 -1.54
CA SER A 76 -12.37 -25.18 -0.21
C SER A 76 -12.58 -24.12 0.87
N ALA A 77 -13.60 -23.28 0.71
CA ALA A 77 -14.18 -22.43 1.74
C ALA A 77 -15.39 -21.71 1.14
N THR A 78 -16.40 -22.47 0.73
CA THR A 78 -17.76 -21.90 0.65
C THR A 78 -18.08 -21.44 2.07
N PRO A 79 -18.46 -20.17 2.32
CA PRO A 79 -19.18 -19.85 3.54
C PRO A 79 -20.42 -20.73 3.47
N GLY A 80 -20.45 -21.79 4.30
CA GLY A 80 -21.62 -22.65 4.37
C GLY A 80 -22.86 -21.78 4.59
N PRO A 81 -24.05 -22.22 4.16
CA PRO A 81 -25.28 -21.53 4.48
C PRO A 81 -25.23 -21.23 5.98
N VAL A 82 -25.23 -19.96 6.37
CA VAL A 82 -25.39 -19.57 7.77
C VAL A 82 -26.70 -20.25 8.16
N ASP A 83 -26.63 -21.22 9.06
CA ASP A 83 -27.80 -21.93 9.55
C ASP A 83 -28.81 -20.86 9.97
N ALA A 84 -29.86 -20.69 9.18
CA ALA A 84 -30.93 -19.73 9.43
C ALA A 84 -31.77 -20.11 10.67
N ALA A 85 -31.31 -21.08 11.45
CA ALA A 85 -31.80 -21.47 12.76
C ALA A 85 -31.06 -20.77 13.92
N GLY A 86 -30.00 -20.00 13.66
CA GLY A 86 -29.26 -19.24 14.65
C GLY A 86 -29.86 -17.86 14.96
N ASP A 87 -29.63 -17.36 16.18
CA ASP A 87 -30.03 -16.01 16.60
C ASP A 87 -29.49 -14.95 15.61
N PRO A 88 -30.33 -14.09 15.00
CA PRO A 88 -29.90 -13.07 14.05
C PRO A 88 -28.86 -12.11 14.65
N ALA A 89 -28.81 -11.95 15.98
CA ALA A 89 -27.77 -11.17 16.64
C ALA A 89 -26.39 -11.83 16.53
N VAL A 90 -26.32 -13.16 16.57
CA VAL A 90 -25.07 -13.93 16.44
C VAL A 90 -24.55 -13.86 15.00
N ALA A 91 -25.43 -14.04 14.02
CA ALA A 91 -25.08 -13.92 12.61
C ALA A 91 -24.54 -12.51 12.25
N LEU A 92 -25.13 -11.47 12.85
CA LEU A 92 -24.68 -10.09 12.64
C LEU A 92 -23.31 -9.82 13.28
N GLU A 93 -23.03 -10.43 14.44
CA GLU A 93 -21.73 -10.32 15.10
C GLU A 93 -20.63 -11.08 14.34
N GLU A 94 -20.94 -12.26 13.80
CA GLU A 94 -20.03 -13.00 12.91
C GLU A 94 -19.72 -12.20 11.64
N THR A 95 -20.73 -11.58 11.05
CA THR A 95 -20.55 -10.70 9.87
C THR A 95 -19.65 -9.51 10.20
N ARG A 96 -19.85 -8.86 11.36
CA ARG A 96 -18.97 -7.77 11.84
C ARG A 96 -17.53 -8.24 11.96
N ARG A 97 -17.31 -9.41 12.56
CA ARG A 97 -15.98 -9.99 12.73
C ARG A 97 -15.29 -10.23 11.38
N LEU A 98 -16.01 -10.77 10.39
CA LEU A 98 -15.47 -11.00 9.05
C LEU A 98 -15.13 -9.68 8.34
N VAL A 99 -15.98 -8.66 8.47
CA VAL A 99 -15.72 -7.32 7.91
C VAL A 99 -14.48 -6.68 8.55
N ASP A 100 -14.34 -6.78 9.87
CA ASP A 100 -13.19 -6.22 10.58
C ASP A 100 -11.89 -6.97 10.23
N GLU A 101 -11.95 -8.29 10.04
CA GLU A 101 -10.81 -9.09 9.55
C GLU A 101 -10.39 -8.69 8.13
N ALA A 102 -11.35 -8.54 7.21
CA ALA A 102 -11.07 -8.09 5.85
C ALA A 102 -10.48 -6.67 5.82
N GLU A 103 -10.95 -5.79 6.69
CA GLU A 103 -10.43 -4.42 6.82
C GLU A 103 -9.00 -4.42 7.35
N GLN A 104 -8.68 -5.30 8.30
CA GLN A 104 -7.30 -5.46 8.80
C GLN A 104 -6.34 -5.92 7.69
N HIS A 105 -6.74 -6.89 6.87
CA HIS A 105 -5.94 -7.35 5.72
C HIS A 105 -5.73 -6.23 4.70
N THR A 106 -6.77 -5.44 4.42
CA THR A 106 -6.70 -4.29 3.51
C THR A 106 -5.69 -3.25 4.01
N ARG A 107 -5.75 -2.90 5.30
CA ARG A 107 -4.80 -1.96 5.92
C ARG A 107 -3.37 -2.47 5.87
N TYR A 108 -3.17 -3.77 6.06
CA TYR A 108 -1.85 -4.39 5.98
C TYR A 108 -1.26 -4.29 4.56
N VAL A 109 -2.05 -4.63 3.53
CA VAL A 109 -1.62 -4.53 2.13
C VAL A 109 -1.36 -3.09 1.73
N GLU A 110 -2.19 -2.15 2.16
CA GLU A 110 -2.00 -0.71 1.90
C GLU A 110 -0.73 -0.18 2.57
N ALA A 111 -0.45 -0.59 3.80
CA ALA A 111 0.80 -0.25 4.49
C ALA A 111 2.03 -0.84 3.77
N LEU A 112 1.89 -2.00 3.13
CA LEU A 112 2.94 -2.60 2.32
C LEU A 112 3.12 -1.85 0.98
N ALA A 113 2.01 -1.49 0.32
CA ALA A 113 2.00 -0.77 -0.95
C ALA A 113 2.47 0.70 -0.83
N GLN A 114 2.36 1.29 0.35
CA GLN A 114 2.93 2.60 0.67
C GLN A 114 4.45 2.56 0.90
N ARG A 115 5.06 1.37 1.10
CA ARG A 115 6.51 1.25 1.26
C ARG A 115 7.21 1.30 -0.09
N PRO A 116 8.28 2.09 -0.24
CA PRO A 116 9.08 2.07 -1.45
C PRO A 116 9.91 0.78 -1.54
N GLU A 117 9.97 0.17 -2.73
CA GLU A 117 10.62 -1.14 -2.93
C GLU A 117 12.14 -1.13 -2.79
N LEU A 118 12.80 -0.02 -3.17
CA LEU A 118 14.24 0.12 -2.97
C LEU A 118 14.53 0.62 -1.55
N LEU A 119 15.26 -0.12 -0.72
CA LEU A 119 15.78 0.32 0.60
C LEU A 119 14.71 0.93 1.54
N PRO A 120 13.75 0.12 2.03
CA PRO A 120 12.54 0.59 2.72
C PRO A 120 12.78 1.30 4.06
N THR A 121 13.94 1.13 4.69
CA THR A 121 14.29 1.77 5.98
C THR A 121 15.07 3.07 5.82
N TRP A 122 15.44 3.45 4.61
CA TRP A 122 16.32 4.60 4.35
C TRP A 122 15.52 5.83 3.95
N SER A 123 15.98 7.01 4.37
CA SER A 123 15.36 8.27 3.99
C SER A 123 15.39 8.46 2.45
N PRO A 124 14.41 9.15 1.85
CA PRO A 124 14.34 9.36 0.40
C PRO A 124 15.64 9.96 -0.18
N ALA A 125 16.26 10.87 0.56
CA ALA A 125 17.53 11.48 0.19
C ALA A 125 18.71 10.48 0.25
N ALA A 126 18.80 9.66 1.31
CA ALA A 126 19.87 8.66 1.43
C ALA A 126 19.82 7.62 0.31
N ARG A 127 18.62 7.21 -0.11
CA ARG A 127 18.42 6.29 -1.24
C ARG A 127 18.86 6.89 -2.57
N ALA A 128 18.44 8.13 -2.84
CA ALA A 128 18.85 8.84 -4.05
C ALA A 128 20.38 8.98 -4.11
N VAL A 129 21.01 9.38 -3.01
CA VAL A 129 22.48 9.50 -2.92
C VAL A 129 23.15 8.16 -3.19
N ALA A 130 22.70 7.06 -2.57
CA ALA A 130 23.29 5.74 -2.77
C ALA A 130 23.21 5.27 -4.24
N VAL A 131 22.06 5.46 -4.90
CA VAL A 131 21.87 5.06 -6.30
C VAL A 131 22.73 5.91 -7.24
N TYR A 132 22.78 7.24 -7.05
CA TYR A 132 23.64 8.10 -7.87
C TYR A 132 25.12 7.82 -7.67
N ILE A 133 25.57 7.52 -6.44
CA ILE A 133 26.96 7.12 -6.17
C ILE A 133 27.28 5.80 -6.86
N ALA A 134 26.42 4.78 -6.76
CA ALA A 134 26.65 3.49 -7.42
C ALA A 134 26.73 3.64 -8.95
N CYS A 135 25.84 4.45 -9.53
CA CYS A 135 25.82 4.70 -10.96
C CYS A 135 27.04 5.52 -11.44
N ALA A 136 27.48 6.49 -10.64
CA ALA A 136 28.70 7.24 -10.89
C ALA A 136 29.95 6.37 -10.76
N ALA A 137 29.99 5.42 -9.81
CA ALA A 137 31.07 4.44 -9.68
C ALA A 137 31.19 3.54 -10.93
N ALA A 138 30.06 3.09 -11.48
CA ALA A 138 30.05 2.37 -12.76
C ALA A 138 30.59 3.23 -13.92
N GLY A 139 30.24 4.53 -13.96
CA GLY A 139 30.79 5.49 -14.91
C GLY A 139 32.31 5.68 -14.77
N VAL A 140 32.82 5.71 -13.53
CA VAL A 140 34.27 5.75 -13.23
C VAL A 140 34.98 4.47 -13.69
N LEU A 141 34.39 3.30 -13.47
CA LEU A 141 34.95 2.04 -13.98
C LEU A 141 35.04 2.05 -15.51
N LEU A 142 33.99 2.51 -16.19
CA LEU A 142 34.00 2.65 -17.64
C LEU A 142 35.03 3.68 -18.11
N MET A 143 35.21 4.78 -17.38
CA MET A 143 36.29 5.74 -17.63
C MET A 143 37.67 5.08 -17.58
N LEU A 144 37.96 4.28 -16.55
CA LEU A 144 39.24 3.56 -16.43
C LEU A 144 39.47 2.61 -17.61
N VAL A 145 38.43 1.92 -18.08
CA VAL A 145 38.50 1.07 -19.28
C VAL A 145 38.86 1.91 -20.52
N LEU A 146 38.23 3.08 -20.71
CA LEU A 146 38.55 3.98 -21.81
C LEU A 146 40.00 4.51 -21.74
N VAL A 147 40.52 4.79 -20.54
CA VAL A 147 41.92 5.23 -20.36
C VAL A 147 42.88 4.12 -20.80
N VAL A 148 42.64 2.87 -20.40
CA VAL A 148 43.44 1.72 -20.85
C VAL A 148 43.34 1.55 -22.37
N ALA A 149 42.13 1.63 -22.93
CA ALA A 149 41.88 1.51 -24.36
C ALA A 149 42.60 2.61 -25.18
N SER A 150 42.65 3.84 -24.65
CA SER A 150 43.40 4.93 -25.27
C SER A 150 44.91 4.70 -25.20
N GLY A 151 45.42 4.14 -24.09
CA GLY A 151 46.83 3.78 -23.93
C GLY A 151 47.33 2.72 -24.92
N VAL A 152 46.45 1.85 -25.42
CA VAL A 152 46.74 0.86 -26.48
C VAL A 152 46.34 1.33 -27.89
N GLY A 153 45.90 2.58 -28.04
CA GLY A 153 45.58 3.19 -29.33
C GLY A 153 44.19 2.88 -29.91
N LEU A 154 43.30 2.21 -29.16
CA LEU A 154 41.93 1.89 -29.59
C LEU A 154 40.99 3.10 -29.57
N VAL A 155 41.28 4.10 -28.72
CA VAL A 155 40.45 5.30 -28.53
C VAL A 155 41.30 6.55 -28.64
N SER A 156 40.87 7.49 -29.49
CA SER A 156 41.56 8.78 -29.64
C SER A 156 41.48 9.60 -28.35
N GLY A 157 42.50 10.42 -28.06
CA GLY A 157 42.49 11.29 -26.88
C GLY A 157 41.34 12.30 -26.88
N PHE A 158 40.89 12.74 -28.06
CA PHE A 158 39.70 13.59 -28.20
C PHE A 158 38.42 12.86 -27.80
N THR A 159 38.24 11.63 -28.28
CA THR A 159 37.11 10.76 -27.89
C THR A 159 37.13 10.51 -26.39
N LEU A 160 38.30 10.20 -25.82
CA LEU A 160 38.48 10.00 -24.38
C LEU A 160 38.03 11.25 -23.59
N GLY A 161 38.51 12.43 -23.97
CA GLY A 161 38.15 13.70 -23.32
C GLY A 161 36.65 14.01 -23.40
N ALA A 162 36.03 13.83 -24.57
CA ALA A 162 34.60 14.06 -24.75
C ALA A 162 33.74 13.11 -23.89
N TRP A 163 34.12 11.84 -23.79
CA TRP A 163 33.41 10.86 -22.98
C TRP A 163 33.60 11.09 -21.47
N ILE A 164 34.78 11.52 -21.03
CA ILE A 164 35.03 11.85 -19.61
C ILE A 164 34.25 13.09 -19.17
N CYS A 165 34.23 14.14 -20.01
CA CYS A 165 33.66 15.42 -19.63
C CYS A 165 32.13 15.49 -19.79
N ALA A 166 31.55 14.76 -20.74
CA ALA A 166 30.12 14.87 -21.05
C ALA A 166 29.41 13.50 -21.13
N GLY A 167 29.97 12.53 -21.86
CA GLY A 167 29.27 11.27 -22.13
C GLY A 167 28.98 10.44 -20.88
N LEU A 168 30.02 10.12 -20.10
CA LEU A 168 29.94 9.26 -18.93
C LEU A 168 29.12 9.89 -17.79
N PRO A 169 29.30 11.17 -17.42
CA PRO A 169 28.46 11.81 -16.40
C PRO A 169 26.97 11.81 -16.76
N VAL A 170 26.64 12.10 -18.03
CA VAL A 170 25.24 12.15 -18.49
C VAL A 170 24.61 10.76 -18.49
N LEU A 171 25.32 9.72 -18.92
CA LEU A 171 24.81 8.35 -18.90
C LEU A 171 24.63 7.81 -17.48
N SER A 172 25.59 8.04 -16.58
CA SER A 172 25.47 7.67 -15.17
C SER A 172 24.30 8.39 -14.50
N PHE A 173 24.09 9.66 -14.83
CA PHE A 173 22.95 10.42 -14.35
C PHE A 173 21.62 9.87 -14.88
N ALA A 174 21.52 9.62 -16.19
CA ALA A 174 20.31 9.11 -16.83
C ALA A 174 19.94 7.70 -16.31
N ALA A 175 20.92 6.83 -16.10
CA ALA A 175 20.71 5.51 -15.53
C ALA A 175 20.24 5.58 -14.07
N GLY A 176 20.86 6.44 -13.25
CA GLY A 176 20.39 6.70 -11.88
C GLY A 176 18.97 7.25 -11.84
N TRP A 177 18.67 8.24 -12.70
CA TRP A 177 17.35 8.82 -12.85
C TRP A 177 16.28 7.79 -13.25
N PHE A 178 16.61 6.89 -14.19
CA PHE A 178 15.71 5.82 -14.63
C PHE A 178 15.45 4.81 -13.52
N ILE A 179 16.48 4.38 -12.79
CA ILE A 179 16.37 3.44 -11.66
C ILE A 179 15.46 4.03 -10.57
N LEU A 180 15.66 5.29 -10.20
CA LEU A 180 14.80 6.00 -9.24
C LEU A 180 13.38 6.22 -9.78
N GLY A 181 13.21 6.49 -11.07
CA GLY A 181 11.89 6.67 -11.69
C GLY A 181 11.06 5.39 -11.70
N ARG A 182 11.70 4.24 -11.95
CA ARG A 182 11.02 2.95 -12.12
C ARG A 182 10.83 2.14 -10.83
N TRP A 183 11.76 2.25 -9.88
CA TRP A 183 11.75 1.48 -8.61
C TRP A 183 11.77 2.36 -7.35
N GLY A 184 11.89 3.68 -7.50
CA GLY A 184 11.87 4.63 -6.38
C GLY A 184 10.48 5.12 -5.99
N ARG A 185 9.48 5.00 -6.89
CA ARG A 185 8.09 5.46 -6.67
C ARG A 185 7.31 4.45 -5.81
N PRO A 186 6.64 4.89 -4.72
CA PRO A 186 5.63 4.07 -4.06
C PRO A 186 4.46 3.81 -5.03
N ALA A 187 3.87 2.62 -4.99
CA ALA A 187 2.77 2.25 -5.88
C ALA A 187 1.52 3.13 -5.69
N LEU A 188 1.33 3.70 -4.49
CA LEU A 188 0.17 4.53 -4.11
C LEU A 188 0.53 5.98 -3.74
N ALA A 189 1.61 6.55 -4.27
CA ALA A 189 2.02 7.91 -3.93
C ALA A 189 1.02 8.96 -4.46
N THR A 190 0.28 9.60 -3.54
CA THR A 190 -0.62 10.75 -3.82
C THR A 190 0.14 12.06 -4.01
N VAL A 191 1.44 12.08 -3.68
CA VAL A 191 2.34 13.22 -3.83
C VAL A 191 3.54 12.78 -4.66
N ASP A 192 3.86 13.53 -5.71
CA ASP A 192 5.02 13.26 -6.55
C ASP A 192 6.28 13.34 -5.65
N PRO A 193 7.09 12.27 -5.52
CA PRO A 193 8.22 12.27 -4.61
C PRO A 193 9.22 13.38 -5.00
N PRO A 194 9.85 14.06 -4.02
CA PRO A 194 10.78 15.15 -4.31
C PRO A 194 11.89 14.63 -5.22
N ARG A 195 11.94 15.15 -6.44
CA ARG A 195 12.92 14.71 -7.43
C ARG A 195 14.24 15.40 -7.11
N PHE A 196 15.19 14.66 -6.53
CA PHE A 196 16.56 15.13 -6.25
C PHE A 196 17.42 15.20 -7.53
N VAL A 197 16.85 15.68 -8.63
CA VAL A 197 17.49 15.87 -9.94
C VAL A 197 18.75 16.72 -9.85
N PRO A 198 18.76 17.92 -9.22
CA PRO A 198 19.96 18.75 -9.18
C PRO A 198 21.09 18.08 -8.39
N LEU A 199 20.75 17.32 -7.35
CA LEU A 199 21.72 16.64 -6.49
C LEU A 199 22.40 15.48 -7.25
N GLY A 200 21.62 14.67 -7.98
CA GLY A 200 22.16 13.59 -8.81
C GLY A 200 23.07 14.10 -9.93
N PHE A 201 22.69 15.21 -10.57
CA PHE A 201 23.52 15.84 -11.60
C PHE A 201 24.87 16.30 -11.04
N VAL A 202 24.86 16.98 -9.88
CA VAL A 202 26.09 17.43 -9.21
C VAL A 202 26.99 16.26 -8.83
N ILE A 203 26.44 15.16 -8.29
CA ILE A 203 27.24 13.96 -7.95
C ILE A 203 27.88 13.38 -9.21
N CYS A 204 27.11 13.13 -10.27
CA CYS A 204 27.64 12.47 -11.47
C CYS A 204 28.65 13.33 -12.22
N VAL A 205 28.41 14.64 -12.33
CA VAL A 205 29.31 15.59 -13.00
C VAL A 205 30.57 15.87 -12.19
N ALA A 206 30.52 15.85 -10.85
CA ALA A 206 31.71 16.06 -10.02
C ALA A 206 32.56 14.78 -9.88
N LEU A 207 31.95 13.62 -9.64
CA LEU A 207 32.67 12.41 -9.25
C LEU A 207 33.58 11.88 -10.38
N VAL A 208 33.11 11.90 -11.62
CA VAL A 208 33.84 11.35 -12.79
C VAL A 208 35.14 12.14 -13.08
N PRO A 209 35.13 13.47 -13.24
CA PRO A 209 36.36 14.23 -13.46
C PRO A 209 37.27 14.26 -12.23
N ILE A 210 36.73 14.29 -11.01
CA ILE A 210 37.56 14.19 -9.79
C ILE A 210 38.28 12.84 -9.74
N ALA A 211 37.59 11.74 -10.03
CA ALA A 211 38.19 10.41 -10.08
C ALA A 211 39.28 10.30 -11.17
N TYR A 212 39.07 10.95 -12.32
CA TYR A 212 40.10 11.04 -13.36
C TYR A 212 41.34 11.77 -12.86
N CYS A 213 41.18 12.97 -12.30
CA CYS A 213 42.30 13.72 -11.71
C CYS A 213 43.02 12.93 -10.62
N ALA A 214 42.29 12.26 -9.73
CA ALA A 214 42.86 11.41 -8.70
C ALA A 214 43.68 10.24 -9.29
N SER A 215 43.17 9.57 -10.33
CA SER A 215 43.89 8.49 -11.02
C SER A 215 45.21 8.98 -11.64
N LEU A 216 45.24 10.16 -12.25
CA LEU A 216 46.46 10.76 -12.79
C LEU A 216 47.49 11.07 -11.70
N LEU A 217 47.04 11.59 -10.56
CA LEU A 217 47.90 11.86 -9.41
C LEU A 217 48.51 10.57 -8.84
N VAL A 218 47.71 9.50 -8.73
CA VAL A 218 48.17 8.19 -8.26
C VAL A 218 49.20 7.60 -9.23
N VAL A 219 48.93 7.61 -10.53
CA VAL A 219 49.87 7.12 -11.55
C VAL A 219 51.17 7.93 -11.52
N ARG A 220 51.09 9.24 -11.31
CA ARG A 220 52.28 10.10 -11.20
C ARG A 220 53.07 9.84 -9.92
N ALA A 221 52.42 9.48 -8.81
CA ALA A 221 53.08 9.17 -7.55
C ALA A 221 53.74 7.78 -7.54
N LEU A 222 53.25 6.85 -8.37
CA LEU A 222 53.76 5.48 -8.51
C LEU A 222 54.84 5.32 -9.60
N ARG A 223 55.11 6.36 -10.39
CA ARG A 223 56.17 6.42 -11.41
C ARG A 223 57.39 7.16 -10.87
#